data_AF-A0A1C5SK45-F1
#
_entry.id   AF-A0A1C5SK45-F1
#
_cell.length_a   1.000
_cell.length_b   1.000
_cell.length_c   1.000
_cell.angle_alpha   90.00
_cell.angle_beta   90.00
_cell.angle_gamma   90.00
#
_symmetry.space_group_name_H-M   'P 1'
#
loop_
_entity.id
_entity.type
_entity.pdbx_description
1 polymer ?
#
loop_
_entity_poly.entity_id
_entity_poly.type
_entity_poly.pdbx_seq_one_letter_code
_entity_poly.pdbx_strand_id
1 'polypeptide(L)'
;MLKGNTAREKWQYFKDYYLKTTLVIGAAIVFGIYILYTTVFAYKSPVLTVLIISSEEPDCDGLEQKLEEFLDVDYVAVEWMSQDSSNLSSVLPTRFAAGDIDILISPDAIYKKYAQEGAMEDVDGVSVQTSKVIKSYLSDTDSLVIGVVKNSNDVDEKRATFNYLIQQ
;
A
#
# COMPACT_ATOMS: atom_id res chain seq x y z
N MET A 1 -28.57 49.32 -5.19
CA MET A 1 -28.93 50.33 -4.18
C MET A 1 -29.30 49.63 -2.89
N LEU A 2 -28.45 49.67 -1.85
CA LEU A 2 -28.73 49.10 -0.51
C LEU A 2 -28.40 50.10 0.64
N LYS A 3 -28.13 51.36 0.30
CA LYS A 3 -27.96 52.44 1.28
C LYS A 3 -29.36 52.92 1.70
N GLY A 4 -29.78 52.53 2.90
CA GLY A 4 -31.04 52.97 3.51
C GLY A 4 -31.86 51.87 4.20
N ASN A 5 -31.67 50.60 3.83
CA ASN A 5 -32.53 49.52 4.32
C ASN A 5 -32.13 49.02 5.72
N THR A 6 -33.14 48.64 6.49
CA THR A 6 -33.02 48.08 7.84
C THR A 6 -32.28 46.74 7.79
N ALA A 7 -31.52 46.37 8.83
CA ALA A 7 -30.72 45.13 8.85
C ALA A 7 -31.54 43.87 8.49
N ARG A 8 -32.83 43.86 8.85
CA ARG A 8 -33.79 42.80 8.55
C ARG A 8 -34.07 42.64 7.06
N GLU A 9 -34.21 43.74 6.32
CA GLU A 9 -34.51 43.73 4.88
C GLU A 9 -33.29 43.31 4.07
N LYS A 10 -32.08 43.68 4.52
CA LYS A 10 -30.82 43.20 3.93
C LYS A 10 -30.64 41.69 4.12
N TRP A 11 -31.00 41.17 5.29
CA TRP A 11 -30.97 39.73 5.57
C TRP A 11 -31.98 38.95 4.73
N GLN A 12 -33.18 39.51 4.55
CA GLN A 12 -34.22 38.90 3.73
C GLN A 12 -33.82 38.89 2.25
N TYR A 13 -33.25 39.99 1.74
CA TYR A 13 -32.68 40.04 0.39
C TYR A 13 -31.54 39.04 0.17
N PHE A 14 -30.65 38.87 1.17
CA PHE A 14 -29.60 37.85 1.12
C PHE A 14 -30.18 36.43 1.10
N LYS A 15 -31.21 36.17 1.92
CA LYS A 15 -31.92 34.88 1.94
C LYS A 15 -32.54 34.54 0.58
N ASP A 16 -33.20 35.52 -0.05
CA ASP A 16 -33.95 35.28 -1.28
C ASP A 16 -33.04 35.16 -2.51
N TYR A 17 -31.94 35.92 -2.57
CA TYR A 17 -31.07 35.95 -3.76
C TYR A 17 -29.77 35.15 -3.65
N TYR A 18 -29.16 35.07 -2.47
CA TYR A 18 -27.80 34.57 -2.33
C TYR A 18 -27.70 33.29 -1.51
N LEU A 19 -28.67 32.96 -0.65
CA LEU A 19 -28.62 31.79 0.23
C LEU A 19 -28.35 30.48 -0.52
N LYS A 20 -29.09 30.21 -1.60
CA LYS A 20 -28.92 28.98 -2.39
C LYS A 20 -27.52 28.91 -3.00
N THR A 21 -27.06 30.00 -3.61
CA THR A 21 -25.73 30.10 -4.22
C THR A 21 -24.62 29.96 -3.17
N THR A 22 -24.75 30.61 -2.02
CA THR A 22 -23.79 30.51 -0.90
C THR A 22 -23.75 29.10 -0.33
N LEU A 23 -24.88 28.40 -0.24
CA LEU A 23 -24.93 27.03 0.27
C LEU A 23 -24.27 26.05 -0.70
N VAL A 24 -24.47 26.21 -2.02
CA VAL A 24 -23.78 25.43 -3.05
C VAL A 24 -22.27 25.66 -3.03
N ILE A 25 -21.82 26.93 -2.93
CA ILE A 25 -20.40 27.26 -2.82
C ILE A 25 -19.80 26.69 -1.53
N GLY A 26 -20.51 26.82 -0.41
CA GLY A 26 -20.09 26.23 0.86
C GLY A 26 -19.94 24.71 0.78
N ALA A 27 -20.91 24.01 0.17
CA ALA A 27 -20.85 22.58 -0.04
C ALA A 27 -19.66 22.17 -0.94
N ALA A 28 -19.39 22.93 -2.01
CA ALA A 28 -18.25 22.68 -2.89
C ALA A 28 -16.90 22.88 -2.17
N ILE A 29 -16.79 23.89 -1.30
CA ILE A 29 -15.59 24.11 -0.49
C ILE A 29 -15.38 22.97 0.51
N VAL A 30 -16.43 22.56 1.23
CA VAL A 30 -16.35 21.44 2.19
C VAL A 30 -15.95 20.15 1.46
N PHE A 31 -16.53 19.90 0.29
CA PHE A 31 -16.19 18.74 -0.53
C PHE A 31 -14.74 18.79 -1.03
N GLY A 32 -14.26 19.96 -1.48
CA GLY A 32 -12.88 20.16 -1.90
C GLY A 32 -11.88 19.96 -0.75
N ILE A 33 -12.19 20.48 0.45
CA ILE A 33 -11.40 20.26 1.65
C ILE A 33 -11.41 18.78 2.04
N TYR A 34 -12.56 18.12 1.97
CA TYR A 34 -12.69 16.69 2.25
C TYR A 34 -11.82 15.85 1.32
N ILE A 35 -11.86 16.09 0.00
CA ILE A 35 -11.00 15.41 -0.97
C ILE A 35 -9.52 15.68 -0.68
N LEU A 36 -9.13 16.93 -0.40
CA LEU A 36 -7.74 17.26 -0.05
C LEU A 36 -7.29 16.52 1.21
N TYR A 37 -8.15 16.42 2.22
CA TYR A 37 -7.85 15.71 3.45
C TYR A 37 -7.67 14.21 3.20
N THR A 38 -8.57 13.57 2.44
CA THR A 38 -8.48 12.13 2.16
C THR A 38 -7.35 11.76 1.20
N THR A 39 -6.98 12.63 0.26
CA THR A 39 -5.95 12.34 -0.74
C THR A 39 -4.55 12.71 -0.30
N VAL A 40 -4.37 13.83 0.40
CA VAL A 40 -3.04 14.36 0.76
C VAL A 40 -2.66 14.01 2.19
N PHE A 41 -3.60 14.06 3.14
CA PHE A 41 -3.28 13.91 4.56
C PHE A 41 -3.55 12.50 5.11
N ALA A 42 -4.44 11.74 4.49
CA ALA A 42 -4.73 10.37 4.89
C ALA A 42 -3.91 9.30 4.14
N TYR A 43 -3.05 9.70 3.19
CA TYR A 43 -2.19 8.77 2.47
C TYR A 43 -0.98 8.41 3.35
N LYS A 44 -1.12 7.36 4.15
CA LYS A 44 0.03 6.72 4.79
C LYS A 44 0.79 5.93 3.72
N SER A 45 2.02 6.34 3.44
CA SER A 45 2.92 5.48 2.64
C SER A 45 3.36 4.32 3.54
N PRO A 46 3.19 3.06 3.12
CA PRO A 46 3.63 1.91 3.92
C PRO A 46 5.14 1.96 4.11
N VAL A 47 5.60 1.62 5.32
CA VAL A 47 7.04 1.53 5.63
C VAL A 47 7.66 0.30 4.96
N LEU A 48 6.85 -0.75 4.81
CA LEU A 48 7.22 -1.99 4.13
C LEU A 48 6.03 -2.47 3.30
N THR A 49 6.28 -2.81 2.04
CA THR A 49 5.28 -3.45 1.17
C THR A 49 5.69 -4.87 0.81
N VAL A 50 4.90 -5.85 1.26
CA VAL A 50 5.11 -7.27 1.02
C VAL A 50 4.08 -7.75 0.00
N LEU A 51 4.54 -8.24 -1.14
CA LEU A 51 3.67 -8.91 -2.12
C LEU A 51 3.83 -10.42 -1.99
N ILE A 52 2.71 -11.12 -1.81
CA ILE A 52 2.63 -12.56 -1.74
C ILE A 52 1.97 -13.10 -3.00
N ILE A 53 2.68 -14.00 -3.68
CA ILE A 53 2.14 -14.77 -4.78
C ILE A 53 2.04 -16.21 -4.31
N SER A 54 0.82 -16.76 -4.31
CA SER A 54 0.57 -18.13 -3.88
C SER A 54 -0.66 -18.70 -4.57
N SER A 55 -0.83 -20.02 -4.51
CA SER A 55 -2.04 -20.73 -4.94
C SER A 55 -3.24 -20.35 -4.07
N GLU A 56 -3.06 -20.35 -2.75
CA GLU A 56 -4.08 -20.07 -1.76
C GLU A 56 -3.91 -18.67 -1.14
N GLU A 57 -5.04 -18.07 -0.77
CA GLU A 57 -5.07 -16.77 -0.09
C GLU A 57 -4.49 -16.90 1.33
N PRO A 58 -3.44 -16.15 1.68
CA PRO A 58 -2.85 -16.14 3.00
C PRO A 58 -3.61 -15.20 3.94
N ASP A 59 -3.32 -15.31 5.24
CA ASP A 59 -3.82 -14.36 6.25
C ASP A 59 -3.01 -13.05 6.19
N CYS A 60 -3.36 -12.20 5.21
CA CYS A 60 -2.67 -10.92 4.96
C CYS A 60 -2.82 -9.97 6.14
N ASP A 61 -4.03 -9.82 6.68
CA ASP A 61 -4.32 -8.92 7.81
C ASP A 61 -3.54 -9.36 9.06
N GLY A 62 -3.51 -10.67 9.34
CA GLY A 62 -2.74 -11.21 10.46
C GLY A 62 -1.24 -11.03 10.29
N LEU A 63 -0.71 -11.19 9.06
CA LEU A 63 0.71 -10.96 8.77
C LEU A 63 1.06 -9.48 8.83
N GLU A 64 0.19 -8.60 8.34
CA GLU A 64 0.35 -7.14 8.41
C GLU A 64 0.48 -6.70 9.87
N GLN A 65 -0.49 -7.05 10.72
CA GLN A 65 -0.47 -6.72 12.14
C GLN A 65 0.78 -7.29 12.82
N LYS A 66 1.22 -8.49 12.42
CA LYS A 66 2.40 -9.11 13.02
C LYS A 66 3.69 -8.40 12.61
N LEU A 67 3.80 -7.98 11.37
CA LEU A 67 4.94 -7.22 10.87
C LEU A 67 4.97 -5.81 11.47
N GLU A 68 3.82 -5.16 11.67
CA GLU A 68 3.70 -3.88 12.37
C GLU A 68 4.18 -4.00 13.83
N GLU A 69 3.69 -5.00 14.57
CA GLU A 69 4.13 -5.27 15.95
C GLU A 69 5.64 -5.59 16.01
N PHE A 70 6.13 -6.33 15.02
CA PHE A 70 7.52 -6.80 15.00
C PHE A 70 8.52 -5.70 14.62
N LEU A 71 8.15 -4.82 13.71
CA LEU A 71 9.00 -3.72 13.25
C LEU A 71 8.81 -2.43 14.07
N ASP A 72 7.80 -2.39 14.95
CA ASP A 72 7.41 -1.20 15.71
C ASP A 72 7.09 -0.01 14.78
N VAL A 73 6.28 -0.30 13.74
CA VAL A 73 5.90 0.69 12.70
C VAL A 73 4.39 0.85 12.62
N ASP A 74 3.97 2.05 12.20
CA ASP A 74 2.56 2.45 12.14
C ASP A 74 1.76 1.86 10.98
N TYR A 75 2.44 1.37 9.93
CA TYR A 75 1.80 0.81 8.75
C TYR A 75 2.73 -0.07 7.91
N VAL A 76 2.34 -1.32 7.70
CA VAL A 76 2.88 -2.25 6.70
C VAL A 76 1.77 -2.55 5.70
N ALA A 77 2.09 -2.76 4.43
CA ALA A 77 1.11 -3.22 3.44
C ALA A 77 1.44 -4.67 3.05
N VAL A 78 0.52 -5.60 3.30
CA VAL A 78 0.63 -6.98 2.82
C VAL A 78 -0.43 -7.23 1.76
N GLU A 79 0.01 -7.52 0.54
CA GLU A 79 -0.88 -7.80 -0.58
C GLU A 79 -0.71 -9.23 -1.07
N TRP A 80 -1.81 -9.82 -1.54
CA TRP A 80 -1.81 -11.13 -2.16
C TRP A 80 -2.26 -11.09 -3.62
N MET A 81 -1.61 -11.91 -4.45
CA MET A 81 -2.02 -12.21 -5.81
C MET A 81 -1.99 -13.72 -6.04
N SER A 82 -3.04 -14.25 -6.67
CA SER A 82 -3.03 -15.66 -7.09
C SER A 82 -1.93 -15.91 -8.13
N GLN A 83 -1.15 -16.98 -7.95
CA GLN A 83 -0.11 -17.40 -8.89
C GLN A 83 -0.63 -17.76 -10.29
N ASP A 84 -1.91 -18.14 -10.38
CA ASP A 84 -2.57 -18.51 -11.64
C ASP A 84 -3.16 -17.28 -12.36
N SER A 85 -2.92 -16.07 -11.83
CA SER A 85 -3.44 -14.85 -12.42
C SER A 85 -2.77 -14.57 -13.77
N SER A 86 -3.60 -14.46 -14.81
CA SER A 86 -3.17 -14.25 -16.20
C SER A 86 -2.43 -12.92 -16.43
N ASN A 87 -2.58 -11.95 -15.52
CA ASN A 87 -1.98 -10.63 -15.62
C ASN A 87 -0.64 -10.48 -14.87
N LEU A 88 -0.12 -11.52 -14.19
CA LEU A 88 1.12 -11.40 -13.40
C LEU A 88 2.29 -10.90 -14.24
N SER A 89 2.40 -11.38 -15.48
CA SER A 89 3.47 -11.01 -16.41
C SER A 89 3.43 -9.55 -16.88
N SER A 90 2.27 -8.89 -16.81
CA SER A 90 2.12 -7.47 -17.17
C SER A 90 2.16 -6.55 -15.95
N VAL A 91 1.64 -7.02 -14.80
CA VAL A 91 1.55 -6.21 -13.57
C VAL A 91 2.90 -6.14 -12.86
N LEU A 92 3.59 -7.27 -12.65
CA LEU A 92 4.79 -7.32 -11.83
C LEU A 92 5.93 -6.42 -12.33
N PRO A 93 6.30 -6.41 -13.63
CA PRO A 93 7.35 -5.52 -14.11
C PRO A 93 7.05 -4.04 -13.85
N THR A 94 5.78 -3.65 -13.98
CA THR A 94 5.33 -2.27 -13.73
C THR A 94 5.47 -1.91 -12.25
N ARG A 95 5.09 -2.82 -11.34
CA ARG A 95 5.20 -2.59 -9.90
C ARG A 95 6.65 -2.57 -9.42
N PHE A 96 7.51 -3.43 -9.95
CA PHE A 96 8.96 -3.38 -9.67
C PHE A 96 9.58 -2.07 -10.15
N ALA A 97 9.23 -1.63 -11.37
CA ALA A 97 9.71 -0.35 -11.90
C ALA A 97 9.21 0.86 -11.08
N ALA A 98 8.02 0.76 -10.51
CA ALA A 98 7.45 1.78 -9.63
C ALA A 98 8.09 1.80 -8.21
N GLY A 99 8.83 0.76 -7.82
CA GLY A 99 9.34 0.62 -6.45
C GLY A 99 8.22 0.41 -5.42
N ASP A 100 7.10 -0.16 -5.86
CA ASP A 100 5.88 -0.37 -5.08
C ASP A 100 5.94 -1.67 -4.24
N ILE A 101 6.92 -2.53 -4.51
CA ILE A 101 7.10 -3.80 -3.82
C ILE A 101 8.50 -3.81 -3.23
N ASP A 102 8.60 -4.12 -1.94
CA ASP A 102 9.87 -4.19 -1.22
C ASP A 102 10.34 -5.63 -1.03
N ILE A 103 9.40 -6.48 -0.62
CA ILE A 103 9.62 -7.90 -0.40
C ILE A 103 8.64 -8.67 -1.28
N LEU A 104 9.18 -9.63 -2.03
CA LEU A 104 8.39 -10.58 -2.78
C LEU A 104 8.45 -11.94 -2.11
N ILE A 105 7.28 -12.51 -1.78
CA ILE A 105 7.11 -13.91 -1.44
C ILE A 105 6.42 -14.57 -2.64
N SER A 106 7.05 -15.57 -3.26
CA SER A 106 6.48 -16.20 -4.46
C SER A 106 7.02 -17.61 -4.69
N PRO A 107 6.40 -18.43 -5.57
CA PRO A 107 6.99 -19.69 -5.99
C PRO A 107 8.37 -19.47 -6.61
N ASP A 108 9.31 -20.39 -6.34
CA ASP A 108 10.71 -20.30 -6.81
C ASP A 108 10.83 -20.01 -8.33
N ALA A 109 9.96 -20.59 -9.15
CA ALA A 109 9.95 -20.37 -10.59
C ALA A 109 9.60 -18.91 -10.98
N ILE A 110 8.65 -18.29 -10.26
CA ILE A 110 8.24 -16.90 -10.48
C ILE A 110 9.36 -15.97 -9.98
N TYR A 111 9.89 -16.24 -8.79
CA TYR A 111 10.98 -15.47 -8.22
C TYR A 111 12.20 -15.44 -9.16
N LYS A 112 12.70 -16.61 -9.57
CA LYS A 112 13.89 -16.73 -10.41
C LYS A 112 13.75 -16.05 -11.76
N LYS A 113 12.56 -16.09 -12.36
CA LYS A 113 12.30 -15.36 -13.61
C LYS A 113 12.61 -13.88 -13.44
N TYR A 114 12.05 -13.23 -12.43
CA TYR A 114 12.23 -11.79 -12.23
C TYR A 114 13.59 -11.43 -11.62
N ALA A 115 14.18 -12.34 -10.84
CA ALA A 115 15.56 -12.18 -10.37
C ALA A 115 16.56 -12.19 -11.53
N GLN A 116 16.39 -13.07 -12.53
CA GLN A 116 17.19 -13.10 -13.76
C GLN A 116 16.98 -11.86 -14.64
N GLU A 117 15.80 -11.25 -14.59
CA GLU A 117 15.49 -9.97 -15.24
C GLU A 117 16.07 -8.75 -14.49
N GLY A 118 16.68 -8.97 -13.31
CA GLY A 118 17.36 -7.93 -12.52
C GLY A 118 16.44 -7.15 -11.58
N ALA A 119 15.22 -7.63 -11.32
CA ALA A 119 14.27 -6.98 -10.42
C ALA A 119 14.56 -7.26 -8.93
N MET A 120 15.30 -8.32 -8.63
CA MET A 120 15.63 -8.73 -7.25
C MET A 120 17.08 -8.37 -6.90
N GLU A 121 17.35 -8.18 -5.61
CA GLU A 121 18.71 -8.00 -5.07
C GLU A 121 19.57 -9.24 -5.26
N ASP A 122 18.98 -10.41 -5.02
CA ASP A 122 19.65 -11.71 -5.09
C ASP A 122 18.95 -12.63 -6.08
N VAL A 123 19.75 -13.42 -6.81
CA VAL A 123 19.27 -14.34 -7.86
C VAL A 123 18.48 -15.49 -7.25
N ASP A 124 18.87 -15.92 -6.05
CA ASP A 124 18.21 -16.97 -5.29
C ASP A 124 17.47 -16.35 -4.10
N GLY A 125 16.19 -16.68 -3.96
CA GLY A 125 15.40 -16.32 -2.80
C GLY A 125 15.70 -17.24 -1.61
N VAL A 126 15.31 -16.81 -0.41
CA VAL A 126 15.41 -17.62 0.80
C VAL A 126 14.08 -18.37 0.98
N SER A 127 14.12 -19.67 1.28
CA SER A 127 12.90 -20.45 1.51
C SER A 127 12.08 -19.87 2.66
N VAL A 128 10.77 -19.71 2.48
CA VAL A 128 9.87 -19.20 3.52
C VAL A 128 9.91 -20.05 4.80
N GLN A 129 10.22 -21.35 4.68
CA GLN A 129 10.34 -22.25 5.83
C GLN A 129 11.39 -21.83 6.86
N THR A 130 12.39 -21.04 6.45
CA THR A 130 13.41 -20.55 7.38
C THR A 130 12.87 -19.45 8.29
N SER A 131 11.79 -18.76 7.90
CA SER A 131 11.19 -17.70 8.71
C SER A 131 10.18 -18.26 9.70
N LYS A 132 10.37 -18.03 11.01
CA LYS A 132 9.34 -18.36 12.00
C LYS A 132 8.15 -17.40 11.97
N VAL A 133 8.34 -16.17 11.51
CA VAL A 133 7.32 -15.11 11.50
C VAL A 133 6.31 -15.35 10.38
N ILE A 134 6.80 -15.60 9.17
CA ILE A 134 5.96 -15.60 7.97
C ILE A 134 5.24 -16.94 7.77
N LYS A 135 5.87 -18.06 8.15
CA LYS A 135 5.36 -19.41 7.85
C LYS A 135 3.98 -19.72 8.42
N SER A 136 3.58 -19.12 9.54
CA SER A 136 2.28 -19.40 10.18
C SER A 136 1.10 -18.74 9.47
N TYR A 137 1.36 -17.79 8.58
CA TYR A 137 0.35 -17.01 7.87
C TYR A 137 0.15 -17.47 6.42
N LEU A 138 0.87 -18.51 6.01
CA LEU A 138 0.88 -19.05 4.64
C LEU A 138 0.51 -20.54 4.66
N SER A 139 -0.39 -20.94 3.77
CA SER A 139 -0.92 -22.31 3.71
C SER A 139 -0.02 -23.29 2.92
N ASP A 140 0.85 -22.79 2.04
CA ASP A 140 1.77 -23.59 1.21
C ASP A 140 3.17 -22.95 1.21
N THR A 141 3.95 -23.20 2.26
CA THR A 141 5.29 -22.59 2.43
C THR A 141 6.42 -23.37 1.77
N ASP A 142 6.17 -24.61 1.35
CA ASP A 142 7.19 -25.52 0.83
C ASP A 142 7.72 -25.08 -0.53
N SER A 143 6.87 -24.43 -1.33
CA SER A 143 7.18 -23.96 -2.68
C SER A 143 7.59 -22.48 -2.75
N LEU A 144 7.43 -21.75 -1.64
CA LEU A 144 7.60 -20.30 -1.59
C LEU A 144 9.01 -19.89 -1.16
N VAL A 145 9.51 -18.87 -1.84
CA VAL A 145 10.74 -18.16 -1.51
C VAL A 145 10.43 -16.70 -1.25
N ILE A 146 11.23 -16.08 -0.39
CA ILE A 146 11.20 -14.67 -0.05
C ILE A 146 12.47 -13.99 -0.56
N GLY A 147 12.36 -12.75 -1.05
CA GLY A 147 13.51 -11.94 -1.39
C GLY A 147 13.19 -10.45 -1.49
N VAL A 148 14.26 -9.65 -1.56
CA VAL A 148 14.20 -8.18 -1.60
C VAL A 148 14.21 -7.69 -3.04
N VAL A 149 13.32 -6.75 -3.36
CA VAL A 149 13.24 -6.09 -4.67
C VAL A 149 14.25 -4.95 -4.73
N LYS A 150 15.00 -4.87 -5.83
CA LYS A 150 16.17 -3.99 -6.01
C LYS A 150 15.84 -2.49 -6.03
N ASN A 151 14.65 -2.12 -6.49
CA ASN A 151 14.25 -0.72 -6.66
C ASN A 151 13.56 -0.12 -5.42
N SER A 152 13.81 -0.72 -4.26
CA SER A 152 13.45 -0.13 -2.98
C SER A 152 14.23 1.17 -2.79
N ASN A 153 13.55 2.28 -2.46
CA ASN A 153 14.21 3.56 -2.15
C ASN A 153 15.17 3.50 -0.94
N ASP A 154 15.19 2.39 -0.18
CA ASP A 154 16.08 2.14 0.96
C ASP A 154 16.48 0.65 1.02
N VAL A 155 17.30 0.21 0.05
CA VAL A 155 17.70 -1.20 -0.09
C VAL A 155 18.41 -1.74 1.16
N ASP A 156 19.23 -0.92 1.82
CA ASP A 156 20.02 -1.34 2.97
C ASP A 156 19.14 -1.57 4.20
N GLU A 157 18.21 -0.66 4.49
CA GLU A 157 17.25 -0.83 5.58
C GLU A 157 16.33 -2.04 5.36
N LYS A 158 15.87 -2.24 4.11
CA LYS A 158 14.98 -3.37 3.78
C LYS A 158 15.71 -4.71 3.76
N ARG A 159 17.01 -4.72 3.41
CA ARG A 159 17.87 -5.91 3.59
C ARG A 159 18.08 -6.24 5.07
N ALA A 160 18.25 -5.23 5.93
CA ALA A 160 18.33 -5.47 7.38
C ALA A 160 17.03 -6.10 7.90
N THR A 161 15.88 -5.54 7.51
CA THR A 161 14.54 -6.06 7.84
C THR A 161 14.36 -7.49 7.33
N PHE A 162 14.68 -7.76 6.07
CA PHE A 162 14.62 -9.10 5.49
C PHE A 162 15.51 -10.10 6.23
N ASN A 163 16.77 -9.75 6.48
CA ASN A 163 17.71 -10.60 7.22
C ASN A 163 17.18 -10.91 8.63
N TYR A 164 16.52 -9.96 9.26
CA TYR A 164 15.91 -10.14 10.57
C TYR A 164 14.67 -11.05 10.53
N LEU A 165 13.86 -10.97 9.46
CA LEU A 165 12.69 -11.82 9.23
C LEU A 165 13.06 -13.29 8.96
N ILE A 166 14.25 -13.57 8.43
CA ILE A 166 14.71 -14.93 8.10
C ILE A 166 15.61 -15.58 9.17
N GLN A 167 16.21 -14.80 10.10
CA GLN A 167 17.20 -15.30 11.07
C GLN A 167 16.60 -15.83 12.39
N GLN A 168 15.31 -15.61 12.65
CA GLN A 168 14.63 -16.03 13.89
C GLN A 168 13.67 -17.19 13.67
#